data_AF-A0A3A8N1V2-F1
#
_entry.id   AF-A0A3A8N1V2-F1
#
_cell.length_a   1.000
_cell.length_b   1.000
_cell.length_c   1.000
_cell.angle_alpha   90.00
_cell.angle_beta   90.00
_cell.angle_gamma   90.00
#
_symmetry.space_group_name_H-M   'P 1'
#
loop_
_entity.id
_entity.type
_entity.pdbx_description
1 polymer ?
#
loop_
_entity_poly.entity_id
_entity_poly.type
_entity_poly.pdbx_seq_one_letter_code
_entity_poly.pdbx_strand_id
1 'polypeptide(L)'
;MRILASALLFLTAAGCAHAPAPAVESAPAATAQATPAAVQELPLLAPPVAPMPGTLDARRAQGLASKGKLPEALALFESVWSHGNRNPKVANAAAYAALQAGQPAQALTWLTRGAELGLPELRDVEALKKDEDLAPLRDDPGFTALLQRIPSMPDPFPGSNPELKQLFAEDQGDRMALGPKSTQDDFRRLVARDLARRERVKALIAAKALKTGADFIGAGFVFQHGNTLEDYALARQMGVEAAKVGHPDGLWLAAAAWDRWLMKAERPQRFGTQYRGTPGTPPGPMRLHTMDPSVTDAERARWGFLPLAEIPDTLQ
;
A
#
# COMPACT_ATOMS: atom_id res chain seq x y z
N MET A 1 -18.30 -13.56 -6.73
CA MET A 1 -16.84 -13.37 -6.93
C MET A 1 -16.56 -11.90 -7.23
N ARG A 2 -16.73 -11.04 -6.21
CA ARG A 2 -16.07 -9.74 -6.16
C ARG A 2 -15.16 -9.87 -4.96
N ILE A 3 -13.94 -10.37 -5.20
CA ILE A 3 -12.92 -10.35 -4.16
C ILE A 3 -12.64 -8.86 -3.96
N LEU A 4 -13.17 -8.26 -2.90
CA LEU A 4 -12.60 -7.04 -2.33
C LEU A 4 -11.19 -7.39 -1.87
N ALA A 5 -10.27 -7.46 -2.84
CA ALA A 5 -8.83 -7.46 -2.64
C ALA A 5 -8.39 -6.05 -2.20
N SER A 6 -9.09 -5.46 -1.23
CA SER A 6 -8.71 -4.22 -0.59
C SER A 6 -7.75 -4.58 0.53
N ALA A 7 -6.50 -4.80 0.13
CA ALA A 7 -5.28 -4.53 0.89
C ALA A 7 -4.09 -5.36 0.40
N LEU A 8 -3.89 -5.55 -0.91
CA LEU A 8 -2.55 -5.89 -1.43
C LEU A 8 -2.48 -5.46 -2.89
N LEU A 9 -1.57 -4.52 -3.17
CA LEU A 9 -1.14 -4.06 -4.51
C LEU A 9 -2.19 -3.30 -5.34
N PHE A 10 -2.29 -1.98 -5.10
CA PHE A 10 -2.42 -1.06 -6.22
C PHE A 10 -1.01 -0.61 -6.65
N LEU A 11 -0.31 -1.48 -7.39
CA LEU A 11 0.81 -1.06 -8.23
C LEU A 11 0.21 -0.50 -9.53
N THR A 12 0.08 0.82 -9.61
CA THR A 12 -0.12 1.46 -10.91
C THR A 12 1.15 1.31 -11.73
N ALA A 13 1.09 0.50 -12.78
CA ALA A 13 2.04 0.57 -13.88
C ALA A 13 1.87 1.96 -14.52
N ALA A 14 2.81 2.88 -14.25
CA ALA A 14 3.04 3.99 -15.14
C ALA A 14 3.70 3.43 -16.39
N GLY A 15 2.88 2.91 -17.32
CA GLY A 15 3.32 2.69 -18.69
C GLY A 15 3.70 4.04 -19.26
N CYS A 16 4.98 4.24 -19.58
CA CYS A 16 5.44 5.37 -20.35
C CYS A 16 4.75 5.35 -21.72
N ALA A 17 3.65 6.08 -21.86
CA ALA A 17 3.11 6.41 -23.16
C ALA A 17 4.08 7.40 -23.83
N HIS A 18 5.03 6.89 -24.58
CA HIS A 18 5.76 7.69 -25.57
C HIS A 18 4.80 7.98 -26.72
N ALA A 19 4.25 9.18 -26.77
CA ALA A 19 3.70 9.70 -28.01
C ALA A 19 4.86 9.99 -28.98
N PRO A 20 4.75 9.66 -30.28
CA PRO A 20 5.74 10.08 -31.26
C PRO A 20 5.70 11.61 -31.37
N ALA A 21 6.86 12.25 -31.24
CA ALA A 21 7.01 13.68 -31.45
C ALA A 21 6.70 14.01 -32.93
N PRO A 22 5.99 15.11 -33.23
CA PRO A 22 5.92 15.61 -34.60
C PRO A 22 7.31 16.16 -34.98
N ALA A 23 7.69 15.94 -36.24
CA ALA A 23 8.90 16.50 -36.82
C ALA A 23 8.85 18.03 -36.76
N VAL A 24 9.84 18.65 -36.11
CA VAL A 24 10.06 20.09 -36.15
C VAL A 24 11.46 20.33 -36.70
N GLU A 25 11.49 21.18 -37.72
CA GLU A 25 12.64 21.72 -38.44
C GLU A 25 13.81 22.15 -37.54
N SER A 26 15.00 21.94 -38.08
CA SER A 26 16.29 22.28 -37.49
C SER A 26 16.52 23.79 -37.37
N ALA A 27 16.89 24.24 -36.16
CA ALA A 27 17.56 25.52 -35.91
C ALA A 27 18.62 25.34 -34.79
N PRO A 28 19.66 26.20 -34.70
CA PRO A 28 21.04 25.76 -34.52
C PRO A 28 21.49 25.54 -33.07
N ALA A 29 22.64 24.87 -32.98
CA ALA A 29 23.30 24.36 -31.78
C ALA A 29 23.43 25.38 -30.64
N ALA A 30 22.84 25.03 -29.49
CA ALA A 30 23.18 25.59 -28.19
C ALA A 30 24.06 24.57 -27.45
N THR A 31 25.32 24.96 -27.24
CA THR A 31 26.30 24.28 -26.42
C THR A 31 25.97 24.43 -24.93
N ALA A 32 25.68 23.30 -24.26
CA ALA A 32 26.07 23.00 -22.88
C ALA A 32 25.52 21.61 -22.52
N GLN A 33 26.32 20.57 -22.74
CA GLN A 33 26.07 19.27 -22.12
C GLN A 33 26.32 19.43 -20.62
N ALA A 34 25.25 19.57 -19.84
CA ALA A 34 25.33 19.34 -18.41
C ALA A 34 25.67 17.87 -18.20
N THR A 35 26.80 17.61 -17.55
CA THR A 35 27.18 16.29 -17.06
C THR A 35 26.02 15.75 -16.19
N PRO A 36 25.57 14.49 -16.33
CA PRO A 36 24.58 13.96 -15.41
C PRO A 36 25.17 14.02 -14.00
N ALA A 37 24.53 14.80 -13.12
CA ALA A 37 24.88 14.82 -11.71
C ALA A 37 24.90 13.36 -11.23
N ALA A 38 26.01 12.95 -10.60
CA ALA A 38 26.13 11.61 -10.01
C ALA A 38 24.88 11.36 -9.16
N VAL A 39 24.08 10.35 -9.52
CA VAL A 39 22.90 9.96 -8.75
C VAL A 39 23.37 9.71 -7.33
N GLN A 40 22.90 10.52 -6.38
CA GLN A 40 23.26 10.34 -4.99
C GLN A 40 22.76 8.95 -4.55
N GLU A 41 23.71 8.06 -4.23
CA GLU A 41 23.40 6.70 -3.80
C GLU A 41 22.48 6.73 -2.58
N LEU A 42 21.37 5.99 -2.65
CA LEU A 42 20.48 5.85 -1.51
C LEU A 42 21.08 4.81 -0.55
N PRO A 43 21.43 5.21 0.70
CA PRO A 43 22.23 4.36 1.57
C PRO A 43 21.48 3.08 1.94
N LEU A 44 22.23 2.01 2.17
CA LEU A 44 21.72 0.78 2.76
C LEU A 44 21.07 1.09 4.11
N LEU A 45 19.88 0.54 4.34
CA LEU A 45 19.10 0.74 5.55
C LEU A 45 18.83 -0.63 6.17
N ALA A 46 19.07 -0.75 7.47
CA ALA A 46 18.53 -1.82 8.30
C ALA A 46 17.07 -1.50 8.66
N PRO A 47 16.22 -2.50 8.96
CA PRO A 47 14.83 -2.21 9.34
C PRO A 47 14.81 -1.28 10.56
N PRO A 48 14.08 -0.15 10.51
CA PRO A 48 14.10 0.85 11.56
C PRO A 48 13.48 0.38 12.88
N VAL A 49 12.62 -0.64 12.81
CA VAL A 49 11.98 -1.31 13.94
C VAL A 49 11.80 -2.79 13.59
N ALA A 50 11.60 -3.65 14.59
CA ALA A 50 11.23 -5.04 14.33
C ALA A 50 9.80 -5.11 13.73
N PRO A 51 9.50 -6.07 12.84
CA PRO A 51 8.13 -6.32 12.40
C PRO A 51 7.22 -6.68 13.56
N MET A 52 5.93 -6.40 13.42
CA MET A 52 4.93 -6.83 14.41
C MET A 52 4.99 -8.35 14.62
N PRO A 53 4.69 -8.85 15.84
CA PRO A 53 4.62 -10.28 16.11
C PRO A 53 3.78 -11.02 15.07
N GLY A 54 4.26 -12.17 14.60
CA GLY A 54 3.53 -12.98 13.62
C GLY A 54 3.34 -12.34 12.23
N THR A 55 4.09 -11.30 11.84
CA THR A 55 3.92 -10.64 10.52
C THR A 55 4.01 -11.61 9.33
N LEU A 56 4.94 -12.58 9.37
CA LEU A 56 5.06 -13.58 8.30
C LEU A 56 3.86 -14.52 8.27
N ASP A 57 3.37 -14.92 9.44
CA ASP A 57 2.20 -15.79 9.57
C ASP A 57 0.92 -15.07 9.15
N ALA A 58 0.79 -13.76 9.40
CA ALA A 58 -0.28 -12.94 8.84
C ALA A 58 -0.29 -12.98 7.31
N ARG A 59 0.88 -12.87 6.66
CA ARG A 59 0.98 -12.93 5.19
C ARG A 59 0.66 -14.32 4.66
N ARG A 60 1.09 -15.37 5.35
CA ARG A 60 0.73 -16.76 5.02
C ARG A 60 -0.76 -17.00 5.18
N ALA A 61 -1.39 -16.48 6.24
CA ALA A 61 -2.82 -16.57 6.47
C ALA A 61 -3.61 -15.89 5.34
N GLN A 62 -3.19 -14.70 4.90
CA GLN A 62 -3.75 -14.03 3.73
C GLN A 62 -3.59 -14.87 2.45
N GLY A 63 -2.41 -15.45 2.23
CA GLY A 63 -2.16 -16.33 1.08
C GLY A 63 -2.96 -17.64 1.11
N LEU A 64 -3.30 -18.16 2.30
CA LEU A 64 -4.20 -19.30 2.48
C LEU A 64 -5.64 -18.89 2.17
N ALA A 65 -6.09 -17.75 2.71
CA ALA A 65 -7.43 -17.22 2.48
C ALA A 65 -7.68 -16.95 0.99
N SER A 66 -6.72 -16.33 0.28
CA SER A 66 -6.83 -16.07 -1.16
C SER A 66 -6.89 -17.36 -2.00
N LYS A 67 -6.46 -18.50 -1.45
CA LYS A 67 -6.54 -19.83 -2.08
C LYS A 67 -7.77 -20.63 -1.63
N GLY A 68 -8.69 -20.02 -0.87
CA GLY A 68 -9.88 -20.68 -0.33
C GLY A 68 -9.60 -21.69 0.79
N LYS A 69 -8.38 -21.72 1.34
CA LYS A 69 -8.01 -22.56 2.50
C LYS A 69 -8.42 -21.88 3.80
N LEU A 70 -9.73 -21.66 3.94
CA LEU A 70 -10.30 -20.80 4.96
C LEU A 70 -10.09 -21.32 6.39
N PRO A 71 -10.26 -22.63 6.71
CA PRO A 71 -10.00 -23.14 8.05
C PRO A 71 -8.56 -22.90 8.53
N GLU A 72 -7.58 -23.19 7.67
CA GLU A 72 -6.16 -22.98 7.98
C GLU A 72 -5.82 -21.50 8.09
N ALA A 73 -6.38 -20.65 7.22
CA ALA A 73 -6.22 -19.21 7.28
C ALA A 73 -6.76 -18.64 8.60
N LEU A 74 -7.98 -19.02 8.99
CA LEU A 74 -8.63 -18.54 10.22
C LEU A 74 -7.88 -18.98 11.48
N ALA A 75 -7.43 -20.24 11.54
CA ALA A 75 -6.60 -20.71 12.65
C ALA A 75 -5.30 -19.90 12.77
N LEU A 76 -4.67 -19.58 11.64
CA LEU A 76 -3.45 -18.77 11.63
C LEU A 76 -3.71 -17.30 11.98
N PHE A 77 -4.83 -16.72 11.54
CA PHE A 77 -5.23 -15.37 11.94
C PHE A 77 -5.46 -15.26 13.46
N GLU A 78 -6.16 -16.23 14.07
CA GLU A 78 -6.35 -16.27 15.52
C GLU A 78 -5.01 -16.42 16.27
N SER A 79 -4.11 -17.28 15.76
CA SER A 79 -2.76 -17.40 16.31
C SER A 79 -2.00 -16.08 16.23
N VAL A 80 -1.98 -15.42 15.07
CA VAL A 80 -1.31 -14.13 14.89
C VAL A 80 -1.85 -13.08 15.86
N TRP A 81 -3.17 -13.04 16.06
CA TRP A 81 -3.79 -12.12 17.00
C TRP A 81 -3.51 -12.45 18.47
N SER A 82 -3.49 -13.73 18.86
CA SER A 82 -3.16 -14.15 20.23
C SER A 82 -1.72 -13.80 20.61
N HIS A 83 -0.80 -13.80 19.63
CA HIS A 83 0.60 -13.36 19.81
C HIS A 83 0.79 -11.83 19.79
N GLY A 84 -0.30 -11.05 19.83
CA GLY A 84 -0.22 -9.59 20.00
C GLY A 84 -0.13 -8.79 18.71
N ASN A 85 -0.31 -9.40 17.53
CA ASN A 85 -0.43 -8.62 16.30
C ASN A 85 -1.72 -7.80 16.33
N ARG A 86 -1.61 -6.49 16.15
CA ARG A 86 -2.73 -5.54 16.14
C ARG A 86 -2.79 -4.76 14.82
N ASN A 87 -2.40 -5.40 13.72
CA ASN A 87 -2.55 -4.81 12.40
C ASN A 87 -4.03 -4.83 11.99
N PRO A 88 -4.68 -3.67 11.76
CA PRO A 88 -6.10 -3.61 11.37
C PRO A 88 -6.40 -4.38 10.08
N LYS A 89 -5.46 -4.47 9.14
CA LYS A 89 -5.63 -5.21 7.87
C LYS A 89 -5.67 -6.72 8.08
N VAL A 90 -5.01 -7.22 9.13
CA VAL A 90 -5.11 -8.64 9.51
C VAL A 90 -6.51 -8.94 10.03
N ALA A 91 -7.06 -8.08 10.89
CA ALA A 91 -8.43 -8.22 11.37
C ALA A 91 -9.44 -8.16 10.22
N ASN A 92 -9.26 -7.24 9.27
CA ASN A 92 -10.09 -7.16 8.08
C ASN A 92 -10.04 -8.44 7.26
N ALA A 93 -8.85 -8.92 6.91
CA ALA A 93 -8.69 -10.16 6.13
C ALA A 93 -9.34 -11.37 6.84
N ALA A 94 -9.21 -11.46 8.16
CA ALA A 94 -9.84 -12.51 8.97
C ALA A 94 -11.38 -12.41 8.96
N ALA A 95 -11.94 -11.19 8.99
CA ALA A 95 -13.39 -10.99 8.92
C ALA A 95 -13.98 -11.53 7.62
N TYR A 96 -13.42 -11.15 6.47
CA TYR A 96 -13.90 -11.63 5.17
C TYR A 96 -13.63 -13.12 4.96
N ALA A 97 -12.51 -13.65 5.45
CA ALA A 97 -12.26 -15.09 5.45
C ALA A 97 -13.30 -15.86 6.27
N ALA A 98 -13.73 -15.32 7.42
CA ALA A 98 -14.76 -15.92 8.26
C ALA A 98 -16.14 -15.89 7.58
N LEU A 99 -16.48 -14.80 6.88
CA LEU A 99 -17.72 -14.75 6.08
C LEU A 99 -17.72 -15.78 4.96
N GLN A 100 -16.62 -15.89 4.23
CA GLN A 100 -16.46 -16.90 3.18
C GLN A 100 -16.56 -18.33 3.74
N ALA A 101 -16.15 -18.53 5.00
CA ALA A 101 -16.25 -19.82 5.69
C ALA A 101 -17.64 -20.09 6.30
N GLY A 102 -18.61 -19.18 6.13
CA GLY A 102 -19.94 -19.29 6.73
C GLY A 102 -19.96 -19.06 8.24
N GLN A 103 -19.03 -18.26 8.78
CA GLN A 103 -18.86 -17.99 10.22
C GLN A 103 -19.17 -16.52 10.58
N PRO A 104 -20.44 -16.07 10.48
CA PRO A 104 -20.79 -14.66 10.65
C PRO A 104 -20.48 -14.09 12.05
N ALA A 105 -20.64 -14.87 13.12
CA ALA A 105 -20.31 -14.42 14.47
C ALA A 105 -18.81 -14.14 14.65
N GLN A 106 -17.95 -15.00 14.06
CA GLN A 106 -16.51 -14.78 14.08
C GLN A 106 -16.14 -13.58 13.20
N ALA A 107 -16.77 -13.43 12.04
CA ALA A 107 -16.57 -12.28 11.16
C ALA A 107 -16.89 -10.96 11.88
N LEU A 108 -18.02 -10.87 12.58
CA LEU A 108 -18.40 -9.68 13.35
C LEU A 108 -17.37 -9.34 14.43
N THR A 109 -16.80 -10.36 15.08
CA THR A 109 -15.71 -10.17 16.06
C THR A 109 -14.49 -9.51 15.40
N TRP A 110 -14.10 -10.00 14.23
CA TRP A 110 -12.97 -9.46 13.48
C TRP A 110 -13.23 -8.07 12.89
N LEU A 111 -14.44 -7.79 12.39
CA LEU A 111 -14.84 -6.45 11.96
C LEU A 111 -14.76 -5.45 13.10
N THR A 112 -15.25 -5.84 14.29
CA THR A 112 -15.17 -5.01 15.49
C THR A 112 -13.72 -4.71 15.85
N ARG A 113 -12.84 -5.72 15.86
CA ARG A 113 -11.40 -5.55 16.10
C ARG A 113 -10.76 -4.58 15.10
N GLY A 114 -11.04 -4.74 13.81
CA GLY A 114 -10.50 -3.88 12.77
C GLY A 114 -11.01 -2.43 12.84
N ALA A 115 -12.30 -2.26 13.16
CA ALA A 115 -12.89 -0.96 13.44
C ALA A 115 -12.24 -0.33 14.67
N GLU A 116 -12.09 -1.03 15.80
CA GLU A 116 -11.43 -0.48 17.00
C GLU A 116 -9.99 -0.04 16.75
N LEU A 117 -9.25 -0.78 15.91
CA LEU A 117 -7.91 -0.42 15.45
C LEU A 117 -7.90 0.72 14.42
N GLY A 118 -9.06 1.18 13.98
CA GLY A 118 -9.24 2.37 13.16
C GLY A 118 -8.95 2.17 11.68
N LEU A 119 -9.18 0.97 11.15
CA LEU A 119 -9.10 0.75 9.70
C LEU A 119 -10.15 1.64 8.99
N PRO A 120 -9.76 2.53 8.05
CA PRO A 120 -10.70 3.45 7.42
C PRO A 120 -11.90 2.75 6.76
N GLU A 121 -11.66 1.63 6.09
CA GLU A 121 -12.68 0.82 5.41
C GLU A 121 -13.73 0.27 6.39
N LEU A 122 -13.33 0.02 7.65
CA LEU A 122 -14.20 -0.44 8.72
C LEU A 122 -14.73 0.70 9.61
N ARG A 123 -14.42 1.96 9.26
CA ARG A 123 -14.93 3.18 9.90
C ARG A 123 -15.91 3.95 9.01
N ASP A 124 -16.12 3.51 7.78
CA ASP A 124 -17.14 4.06 6.88
C ASP A 124 -18.45 3.25 7.00
N VAL A 125 -19.38 3.77 7.80
CA VAL A 125 -20.70 3.16 8.03
C VAL A 125 -21.49 2.96 6.74
N GLU A 126 -21.40 3.90 5.80
CA GLU A 126 -22.18 3.82 4.57
C GLU A 126 -21.57 2.83 3.58
N ALA A 127 -20.24 2.71 3.54
CA ALA A 127 -19.57 1.65 2.80
C ALA A 127 -19.92 0.27 3.36
N LEU A 128 -19.87 0.08 4.68
CA LEU A 128 -20.19 -1.20 5.33
C LEU A 128 -21.63 -1.66 5.06
N LYS A 129 -22.60 -0.74 5.03
CA LYS A 129 -24.00 -1.08 4.68
C LYS A 129 -24.17 -1.55 3.24
N LYS A 130 -23.35 -1.00 2.32
CA LYS A 130 -23.42 -1.26 0.88
C LYS A 130 -22.61 -2.48 0.47
N ASP A 131 -21.67 -2.90 1.30
CA ASP A 131 -20.86 -4.08 1.03
C ASP A 131 -21.76 -5.33 0.89
N GLU A 132 -21.63 -6.00 -0.25
CA GLU A 132 -22.37 -7.21 -0.59
C GLU A 132 -21.82 -8.42 0.17
N ASP A 133 -20.52 -8.45 0.46
CA ASP A 133 -19.89 -9.54 1.20
C ASP A 133 -20.34 -9.54 2.67
N LEU A 134 -20.77 -8.39 3.19
CA LEU A 134 -21.33 -8.24 4.54
C LEU A 134 -22.85 -8.53 4.61
N ALA A 135 -23.48 -8.92 3.50
CA ALA A 135 -24.90 -9.29 3.48
C ALA A 135 -25.32 -10.28 4.58
N PRO A 136 -24.53 -11.32 4.92
CA PRO A 136 -24.87 -12.25 6.00
C PRO A 136 -24.97 -11.62 7.40
N LEU A 137 -24.47 -10.40 7.60
CA LEU A 137 -24.49 -9.70 8.90
C LEU A 137 -25.59 -8.65 9.00
N ARG A 138 -26.33 -8.35 7.92
CA ARG A 138 -27.23 -7.18 7.88
C ARG A 138 -28.34 -7.20 8.93
N ASP A 139 -28.85 -8.40 9.24
CA ASP A 139 -29.90 -8.60 10.23
C ASP A 139 -29.34 -8.94 11.63
N ASP A 140 -28.01 -9.00 11.79
CA ASP A 140 -27.35 -9.28 13.07
C ASP A 140 -27.42 -8.04 13.99
N PRO A 141 -27.99 -8.16 15.21
CA PRO A 141 -28.06 -7.03 16.15
C PRO A 141 -26.69 -6.49 16.55
N GLY A 142 -25.67 -7.34 16.61
CA GLY A 142 -24.30 -6.96 16.91
C GLY A 142 -23.66 -6.17 15.76
N PHE A 143 -23.99 -6.48 14.51
CA PHE A 143 -23.57 -5.65 13.37
C PHE A 143 -24.25 -4.27 13.41
N THR A 144 -25.55 -4.22 13.71
CA THR A 144 -26.27 -2.96 13.93
C THR A 144 -25.63 -2.13 15.05
N ALA A 145 -25.28 -2.75 16.17
CA ALA A 145 -24.60 -2.10 17.29
C ALA A 145 -23.21 -1.59 16.92
N LEU A 146 -22.44 -2.36 16.12
CA LEU A 146 -21.15 -1.92 15.60
C LEU A 146 -21.29 -0.65 14.75
N LEU A 147 -22.23 -0.63 13.79
CA LEU A 147 -22.46 0.54 12.93
C LEU A 147 -22.84 1.79 13.74
N GLN A 148 -23.63 1.64 14.80
CA GLN A 148 -23.99 2.74 15.70
C GLN A 148 -22.80 3.24 16.53
N ARG A 149 -21.86 2.36 16.88
CA ARG A 149 -20.68 2.70 17.69
C ARG A 149 -19.59 3.41 16.89
N ILE A 150 -19.39 3.06 15.61
CA ILE A 150 -18.31 3.59 14.76
C ILE A 150 -18.15 5.12 14.82
N PRO A 151 -19.22 5.95 14.69
CA PRO A 151 -19.09 7.42 14.73
C PRO A 151 -18.52 7.98 16.05
N SER A 152 -18.64 7.22 17.14
CA SER A 152 -18.16 7.60 18.47
C SER A 152 -16.78 7.03 18.83
N MET A 153 -16.22 6.17 17.98
CA MET A 153 -14.92 5.56 18.25
C MET A 153 -13.78 6.58 18.09
N PRO A 154 -12.72 6.51 18.91
CA PRO A 154 -11.61 7.45 18.83
C PRO A 154 -10.88 7.35 17.48
N ASP A 155 -10.29 8.48 17.05
CA ASP A 155 -9.34 8.48 15.92
C ASP A 155 -8.11 7.64 16.34
N PRO A 156 -7.70 6.61 15.56
CA PRO A 156 -6.52 5.80 15.86
C PRO A 156 -5.21 6.61 15.89
N PHE A 157 -5.19 7.77 15.24
CA PHE A 157 -4.03 8.66 15.18
C PHE A 157 -4.45 10.08 15.57
N PRO A 158 -4.77 10.31 16.86
CA PRO A 158 -5.19 11.62 17.32
C PRO A 158 -4.07 12.65 17.10
N GLY A 159 -4.44 13.86 16.68
CA GLY A 159 -3.48 14.93 16.38
C GLY A 159 -2.83 14.84 14.99
N SER A 160 -3.25 13.91 14.14
CA SER A 160 -2.85 13.89 12.73
C SER A 160 -3.34 15.15 12.01
N ASN A 161 -2.55 15.61 11.05
CA ASN A 161 -2.84 16.77 10.25
C ASN A 161 -4.06 16.49 9.33
N PRO A 162 -5.15 17.26 9.46
CA PRO A 162 -6.38 17.00 8.71
C PRO A 162 -6.18 17.17 7.19
N GLU A 163 -5.28 18.06 6.78
CA GLU A 163 -4.97 18.25 5.36
C GLU A 163 -4.19 17.06 4.80
N LEU A 164 -3.23 16.49 5.53
CA LEU A 164 -2.56 15.25 5.08
C LEU A 164 -3.51 14.07 5.00
N LYS A 165 -4.43 13.95 5.96
CA LYS A 165 -5.48 12.93 5.94
C LYS A 165 -6.34 13.06 4.68
N GLN A 166 -6.71 14.29 4.32
CA GLN A 166 -7.45 14.57 3.08
C GLN A 166 -6.62 14.25 1.82
N LEU A 167 -5.37 14.74 1.74
CA LEU A 167 -4.49 14.48 0.58
C LEU A 167 -4.29 12.99 0.35
N PHE A 168 -4.11 12.22 1.42
CA PHE A 168 -4.01 10.76 1.34
C PHE A 168 -5.32 10.11 0.88
N ALA A 169 -6.46 10.50 1.45
CA ALA A 169 -7.76 9.96 1.06
C ALA A 169 -8.07 10.25 -0.42
N GLU A 170 -7.77 11.45 -0.90
CA GLU A 170 -7.93 11.82 -2.31
C GLU A 170 -6.94 11.07 -3.22
N ASP A 171 -5.69 10.90 -2.79
CA ASP A 171 -4.70 10.10 -3.51
C ASP A 171 -5.21 8.67 -3.71
N GLN A 172 -5.65 8.00 -2.64
CA GLN A 172 -6.18 6.64 -2.71
C GLN A 172 -7.49 6.58 -3.50
N GLY A 173 -8.39 7.53 -3.30
CA GLY A 173 -9.69 7.61 -3.97
C GLY A 173 -9.56 7.74 -5.49
N ASP A 174 -8.60 8.55 -5.97
CA ASP A 174 -8.35 8.66 -7.41
C ASP A 174 -7.96 7.31 -8.04
N ARG A 175 -7.19 6.46 -7.34
CA ARG A 175 -6.84 5.12 -7.86
C ARG A 175 -8.01 4.16 -7.84
N MET A 176 -8.81 4.20 -6.78
CA MET A 176 -10.02 3.37 -6.67
C MET A 176 -11.06 3.69 -7.75
N ALA A 177 -11.07 4.93 -8.24
CA ALA A 177 -11.92 5.35 -9.35
C ALA A 177 -11.43 4.86 -10.73
N LEU A 178 -10.18 4.38 -10.83
CA LEU A 178 -9.65 3.82 -12.08
C LEU A 178 -10.12 2.38 -12.27
N GLY A 179 -10.29 1.98 -13.53
CA GLY A 179 -10.66 0.63 -13.89
C GLY A 179 -10.43 0.34 -15.37
N PRO A 180 -10.92 -0.81 -15.87
CA PRO A 180 -10.71 -1.24 -17.25
C PRO A 180 -11.22 -0.26 -18.33
N LYS A 181 -12.10 0.68 -17.96
CA LYS A 181 -12.69 1.69 -18.85
C LYS A 181 -12.06 3.08 -18.71
N SER A 182 -11.03 3.23 -17.87
CA SER A 182 -10.38 4.53 -17.69
C SER A 182 -9.72 5.01 -18.99
N THR A 183 -9.96 6.28 -19.29
CA THR A 183 -9.48 6.94 -20.51
C THR A 183 -8.11 7.56 -20.30
N GLN A 184 -7.43 7.93 -21.39
CA GLN A 184 -6.18 8.67 -21.31
C GLN A 184 -6.33 10.01 -20.57
N ASP A 185 -7.51 10.65 -20.65
CA ASP A 185 -7.82 11.87 -19.90
C ASP A 185 -7.89 11.61 -18.39
N ASP A 186 -8.41 10.45 -17.96
CA ASP A 186 -8.42 10.05 -16.54
C ASP A 186 -7.00 9.92 -16.01
N PHE A 187 -6.11 9.25 -16.76
CA PHE A 187 -4.70 9.15 -16.39
C PHE A 187 -3.98 10.50 -16.38
N ARG A 188 -4.26 11.38 -17.35
CA ARG A 188 -3.72 12.75 -17.35
C ARG A 188 -4.17 13.54 -16.12
N ARG A 189 -5.44 13.41 -15.71
CA ARG A 189 -5.96 14.03 -14.48
C ARG A 189 -5.28 13.48 -13.23
N LEU A 190 -5.13 12.16 -13.13
CA LEU A 190 -4.42 11.52 -12.02
C LEU A 190 -3.00 12.08 -11.88
N VAL A 191 -2.22 12.09 -12.97
CA VAL A 191 -0.83 12.57 -12.96
C VAL A 191 -0.74 14.05 -12.53
N ALA A 192 -1.66 14.89 -13.02
CA ALA A 192 -1.72 16.30 -12.62
C ALA A 192 -2.05 16.47 -11.13
N ARG A 193 -3.01 15.70 -10.60
CA ARG A 193 -3.37 15.71 -9.18
C ARG A 193 -2.24 15.18 -8.30
N ASP A 194 -1.58 14.11 -8.70
CA ASP A 194 -0.44 13.54 -7.97
C ASP A 194 0.72 14.54 -7.88
N LEU A 195 0.99 15.30 -8.95
CA LEU A 195 1.97 16.39 -8.91
C LEU A 195 1.59 17.48 -7.90
N ALA A 196 0.34 17.96 -7.96
CA ALA A 196 -0.15 18.99 -7.03
C ALA A 196 -0.08 18.53 -5.56
N ARG A 197 -0.45 17.27 -5.28
CA ARG A 197 -0.34 16.68 -3.94
C ARG A 197 1.10 16.62 -3.47
N ARG A 198 2.04 16.18 -4.31
CA ARG A 198 3.47 16.13 -3.94
C ARG A 198 4.01 17.50 -3.57
N GLU A 199 3.70 18.54 -4.35
CA GLU A 199 4.12 19.90 -4.02
C GLU A 199 3.49 20.39 -2.71
N ARG A 200 2.22 20.04 -2.46
CA ARG A 200 1.57 20.41 -1.19
C ARG A 200 2.18 19.68 0.02
N VAL A 201 2.44 18.38 -0.10
CA VAL A 201 3.09 17.59 0.96
C VAL A 201 4.51 18.10 1.24
N LYS A 202 5.28 18.48 0.21
CA LYS A 202 6.60 19.12 0.40
C LYS A 202 6.51 20.39 1.24
N ALA A 203 5.51 21.24 0.98
CA ALA A 203 5.29 22.46 1.77
C ALA A 203 4.96 22.13 3.24
N LEU A 204 4.16 21.09 3.49
CA LEU A 204 3.83 20.63 4.85
C LEU A 204 5.06 20.05 5.58
N ILE A 205 5.93 19.35 4.87
CA ILE A 205 7.22 18.87 5.41
C ILE A 205 8.12 20.06 5.76
N ALA A 206 8.26 21.04 4.86
CA ALA A 206 9.06 22.24 5.12
C ALA A 206 8.54 23.04 6.32
N ALA A 207 7.22 23.06 6.52
CA ALA A 207 6.57 23.65 7.68
C ALA A 207 6.63 22.79 8.95
N LYS A 208 7.29 21.62 8.93
CA LYS A 208 7.36 20.64 10.04
C LYS A 208 5.97 20.23 10.57
N ALA A 209 5.01 20.06 9.66
CA ALA A 209 3.61 19.80 10.00
C ALA A 209 3.27 18.32 10.23
N LEU A 210 4.19 17.38 9.94
CA LEU A 210 4.01 15.94 10.12
C LEU A 210 4.44 15.54 11.54
N LYS A 211 3.60 14.82 12.27
CA LYS A 211 3.83 14.43 13.68
C LYS A 211 3.49 12.98 13.97
N THR A 212 2.40 12.47 13.40
CA THR A 212 1.88 11.14 13.71
C THR A 212 2.28 10.12 12.65
N GLY A 213 2.11 8.83 12.97
CA GLY A 213 2.28 7.76 11.99
C GLY A 213 1.41 7.93 10.74
N ALA A 214 0.17 8.40 10.91
CA ALA A 214 -0.73 8.66 9.79
C ALA A 214 -0.26 9.83 8.90
N ASP A 215 0.34 10.87 9.48
CA ASP A 215 0.92 11.97 8.71
C ASP A 215 2.05 11.48 7.80
N PHE A 216 2.96 10.68 8.36
CA PHE A 216 4.07 10.09 7.61
C PHE A 216 3.58 9.10 6.56
N ILE A 217 2.60 8.27 6.87
CA ILE A 217 2.02 7.34 5.87
C ILE A 217 1.34 8.09 4.74
N GLY A 218 0.52 9.10 5.06
CA GLY A 218 -0.16 9.90 4.06
C GLY A 218 0.82 10.57 3.10
N ALA A 219 1.86 11.22 3.65
CA ALA A 219 2.93 11.80 2.87
C ALA A 219 3.69 10.76 2.04
N GLY A 220 4.04 9.63 2.66
CA GLY A 220 4.83 8.59 2.05
C GLY A 220 4.12 7.92 0.87
N PHE A 221 2.80 7.68 0.95
CA PHE A 221 2.03 7.17 -0.20
C PHE A 221 1.94 8.19 -1.34
N VAL A 222 1.74 9.47 -1.06
CA VAL A 222 1.77 10.52 -2.10
C VAL A 222 3.10 10.51 -2.87
N PHE A 223 4.23 10.33 -2.18
CA PHE A 223 5.54 10.20 -2.82
C PHE A 223 5.79 8.83 -3.46
N GLN A 224 5.24 7.75 -2.90
CA GLN A 224 5.32 6.39 -3.47
C GLN A 224 4.75 6.33 -4.89
N HIS A 225 3.83 7.24 -5.20
CA HIS A 225 3.19 7.42 -6.49
C HIS A 225 3.83 8.52 -7.35
N GLY A 226 4.97 9.05 -6.91
CA GLY A 226 5.86 9.86 -7.72
C GLY A 226 6.56 9.08 -8.82
N ASN A 227 7.44 9.77 -9.54
CA ASN A 227 8.13 9.22 -10.71
C ASN A 227 9.62 9.58 -10.77
N THR A 228 10.14 10.25 -9.75
CA THR A 228 11.54 10.64 -9.60
C THR A 228 12.24 9.82 -8.52
N LEU A 229 13.57 9.80 -8.53
CA LEU A 229 14.35 9.14 -7.47
C LEU A 229 14.15 9.87 -6.12
N GLU A 230 14.00 11.19 -6.17
CA GLU A 230 13.75 12.05 -5.03
C GLU A 230 12.40 11.73 -4.37
N ASP A 231 11.35 11.51 -5.16
CA ASP A 231 10.05 11.09 -4.65
C ASP A 231 10.18 9.76 -3.89
N TYR A 232 10.80 8.75 -4.48
CA TYR A 232 10.95 7.44 -3.82
C TYR A 232 11.86 7.50 -2.58
N ALA A 233 12.87 8.37 -2.57
CA ALA A 233 13.69 8.62 -1.39
C ALA A 233 12.88 9.26 -0.26
N LEU A 234 12.04 10.25 -0.57
CA LEU A 234 11.11 10.85 0.40
C LEU A 234 10.08 9.83 0.90
N ALA A 235 9.49 9.02 0.01
CA ALA A 235 8.56 7.96 0.39
C ALA A 235 9.20 6.96 1.38
N ARG A 236 10.44 6.56 1.13
CA ARG A 236 11.20 5.68 2.02
C ARG A 236 11.44 6.33 3.37
N GLN A 237 11.86 7.60 3.39
CA GLN A 237 12.06 8.34 4.63
C GLN A 237 10.76 8.43 5.45
N MET A 238 9.63 8.73 4.80
CA MET A 238 8.34 8.79 5.46
C MET A 238 7.91 7.41 6.01
N GLY A 239 8.14 6.33 5.25
CA GLY A 239 7.90 4.96 5.75
C GLY A 239 8.75 4.63 6.98
N VAL A 240 10.01 5.07 7.02
CA VAL A 240 10.89 4.91 8.18
C VAL A 240 10.34 5.65 9.41
N GLU A 241 9.97 6.92 9.26
CA GLU A 241 9.42 7.69 10.37
C GLU A 241 8.08 7.12 10.85
N ALA A 242 7.20 6.72 9.92
CA ALA A 242 5.96 6.03 10.23
C ALA A 242 6.20 4.75 11.05
N ALA A 243 7.20 3.96 10.69
CA ALA A 243 7.54 2.72 11.39
C ALA A 243 8.05 2.99 12.81
N LYS A 244 8.91 4.01 12.99
CA LYS A 244 9.44 4.40 14.31
C LYS A 244 8.35 4.83 15.28
N VAL A 245 7.30 5.49 14.79
CA VAL A 245 6.15 5.90 15.60
C VAL A 245 5.03 4.84 15.66
N GLY A 246 5.30 3.62 15.20
CA GLY A 246 4.44 2.45 15.40
C GLY A 246 3.33 2.27 14.36
N HIS A 247 3.35 2.94 13.21
CA HIS A 247 2.33 2.73 12.19
C HIS A 247 2.52 1.36 11.49
N PRO A 248 1.45 0.54 11.36
CA PRO A 248 1.54 -0.83 10.87
C PRO A 248 2.11 -0.99 9.45
N ASP A 249 1.91 0.02 8.60
CA ASP A 249 2.38 0.03 7.21
C ASP A 249 3.80 0.60 7.00
N GLY A 250 4.43 1.17 8.04
CA GLY A 250 5.68 1.92 7.88
C GLY A 250 6.84 1.10 7.30
N LEU A 251 7.06 -0.12 7.83
CA LEU A 251 8.09 -1.03 7.34
C LEU A 251 7.88 -1.42 5.88
N TRP A 252 6.63 -1.76 5.52
CA TRP A 252 6.30 -2.12 4.14
C TRP A 252 6.51 -0.94 3.19
N LEU A 253 6.07 0.26 3.57
CA LEU A 253 6.23 1.45 2.76
C LEU A 253 7.70 1.80 2.54
N ALA A 254 8.53 1.73 3.60
CA ALA A 254 9.96 1.97 3.49
C ALA A 254 10.65 0.99 2.53
N ALA A 255 10.34 -0.30 2.63
CA ALA A 255 10.87 -1.33 1.72
C ALA A 255 10.36 -1.16 0.29
N ALA A 256 9.05 -0.91 0.11
CA ALA A 256 8.45 -0.77 -1.20
C ALA A 256 8.91 0.49 -1.94
N ALA A 257 9.13 1.59 -1.22
CA ALA A 257 9.72 2.81 -1.76
C ALA A 257 11.17 2.60 -2.20
N TRP A 258 11.93 1.82 -1.41
CA TRP A 258 13.30 1.48 -1.77
C TRP A 258 13.36 0.59 -3.01
N ASP A 259 12.51 -0.43 -3.11
CA ASP A 259 12.43 -1.26 -4.31
C ASP A 259 12.04 -0.41 -5.54
N ARG A 260 11.11 0.55 -5.42
CA ARG A 260 10.80 1.51 -6.51
C ARG A 260 11.99 2.39 -6.89
N TRP A 261 12.72 2.91 -5.90
CA TRP A 261 13.94 3.68 -6.13
C TRP A 261 14.98 2.86 -6.90
N LEU A 262 15.24 1.62 -6.48
CA LEU A 262 16.16 0.70 -7.16
C LEU A 262 15.69 0.40 -8.58
N MET A 263 14.39 0.12 -8.76
CA MET A 263 13.80 -0.11 -10.08
C MET A 263 14.04 1.06 -11.03
N LYS A 264 13.89 2.30 -10.53
CA LYS A 264 14.07 3.54 -11.29
C LYS A 264 15.54 3.82 -11.59
N ALA A 265 16.44 3.46 -10.67
CA ALA A 265 17.88 3.49 -10.84
C ALA A 265 18.42 2.30 -11.65
N GLU A 266 17.55 1.52 -12.31
CA GLU A 266 17.89 0.34 -13.12
C GLU A 266 18.64 -0.76 -12.34
N ARG A 267 18.37 -0.88 -11.05
CA ARG A 267 18.96 -1.87 -10.15
C ARG A 267 17.96 -2.97 -9.79
N PRO A 268 18.45 -4.15 -9.37
CA PRO A 268 17.61 -5.18 -8.79
C PRO A 268 16.91 -4.69 -7.51
N GLN A 269 15.67 -5.11 -7.31
CA GLN A 269 14.92 -4.85 -6.09
C GLN A 269 15.34 -5.80 -4.97
N ARG A 270 15.03 -5.46 -3.72
CA ARG A 270 15.49 -6.22 -2.53
C ARG A 270 14.38 -7.05 -1.91
N PHE A 271 13.16 -6.50 -1.83
CA PHE A 271 12.08 -7.09 -1.04
C PHE A 271 10.95 -7.69 -1.86
N GLY A 272 10.98 -7.51 -3.18
CA GLY A 272 10.04 -8.17 -4.09
C GLY A 272 8.68 -7.49 -4.10
N THR A 273 8.64 -6.16 -3.89
CA THR A 273 7.39 -5.40 -3.90
C THR A 273 7.03 -4.89 -5.29
N GLN A 274 7.95 -4.96 -6.25
CA GLN A 274 7.80 -4.41 -7.59
C GLN A 274 7.61 -5.49 -8.64
N TYR A 275 6.58 -5.28 -9.45
CA TYR A 275 6.27 -6.08 -10.61
C TYR A 275 6.17 -5.17 -11.83
N ARG A 276 6.54 -5.68 -13.02
CA ARG A 276 6.47 -4.96 -14.28
C ARG A 276 5.67 -5.77 -15.30
N GLY A 277 4.86 -5.08 -16.10
CA GLY A 277 4.30 -5.66 -17.31
C GLY A 277 5.40 -5.80 -18.37
N THR A 278 5.17 -6.65 -19.37
CA THR A 278 6.08 -6.75 -20.51
C THR A 278 5.95 -5.48 -21.36
N PRO A 279 7.04 -4.72 -21.59
CA PRO A 279 6.98 -3.54 -22.44
C PRO A 279 6.48 -3.89 -23.85
N GLY A 280 5.58 -3.07 -24.40
CA GLY A 280 5.10 -3.23 -25.77
C GLY A 280 4.08 -4.35 -25.99
N THR A 281 3.63 -5.05 -24.94
CA THR A 281 2.55 -6.02 -25.05
C THR A 281 1.22 -5.45 -24.55
N PRO A 282 0.07 -6.00 -24.99
CA PRO A 282 -1.21 -5.74 -24.35
C PRO A 282 -1.15 -6.01 -22.83
N PRO A 283 -2.13 -5.50 -22.06
CA PRO A 283 -2.26 -5.80 -20.64
C PRO A 283 -2.19 -7.31 -20.41
N GLY A 284 -1.25 -7.73 -19.56
CA GLY A 284 -0.97 -9.12 -19.26
C GLY A 284 -0.38 -9.23 -17.86
N PRO A 285 -0.07 -10.46 -17.39
CA PRO A 285 0.39 -10.67 -16.03
C PRO A 285 1.67 -9.88 -15.76
N MET A 286 1.68 -9.19 -14.63
CA MET A 286 2.83 -8.42 -14.16
C MET A 286 3.86 -9.40 -13.59
N ARG A 287 5.11 -9.35 -14.03
CA ARG A 287 6.19 -10.23 -13.55
C ARG A 287 7.01 -9.56 -12.47
N LEU A 288 7.48 -10.32 -11.50
CA LEU A 288 8.37 -9.85 -10.46
C LEU A 288 9.62 -9.21 -11.08
N HIS A 289 9.95 -7.98 -10.68
CA HIS A 289 11.18 -7.32 -11.14
C HIS A 289 12.41 -8.05 -10.59
N THR A 290 13.55 -7.96 -11.29
CA THR A 290 14.79 -8.67 -10.93
C THR A 290 15.16 -8.46 -9.46
N MET A 291 15.36 -9.56 -8.73
CA MET A 291 15.76 -9.57 -7.32
C MET A 291 17.28 -9.44 -7.17
N ASP A 292 17.72 -8.72 -6.15
CA ASP A 292 19.11 -8.70 -5.69
C ASP A 292 19.44 -10.07 -5.04
N PRO A 293 20.30 -10.89 -5.65
CA PRO A 293 20.59 -12.23 -5.16
C PRO A 293 21.36 -12.25 -3.84
N SER A 294 21.90 -11.10 -3.40
CA SER A 294 22.58 -10.99 -2.11
C SER A 294 21.61 -10.87 -0.93
N VAL A 295 20.32 -10.60 -1.19
CA VAL A 295 19.31 -10.44 -0.14
C VAL A 295 18.79 -11.82 0.26
N THR A 296 19.15 -12.25 1.47
CA THR A 296 18.74 -13.54 2.03
C THR A 296 17.30 -13.50 2.55
N ASP A 297 16.66 -14.67 2.67
CA ASP A 297 15.35 -14.79 3.32
C ASP A 297 15.36 -14.34 4.78
N ALA A 298 16.49 -14.48 5.48
CA ALA A 298 16.66 -13.94 6.82
C ALA A 298 16.59 -12.40 6.83
N GLU A 299 17.21 -11.72 5.87
CA GLU A 299 17.10 -10.26 5.75
C GLU A 299 15.67 -9.86 5.36
N ARG A 300 15.02 -10.59 4.45
CA ARG A 300 13.59 -10.36 4.11
C ARG A 300 12.71 -10.50 5.35
N ALA A 301 12.93 -11.52 6.17
CA ALA A 301 12.19 -11.75 7.40
C ALA A 301 12.38 -10.63 8.43
N ARG A 302 13.59 -10.05 8.54
CA ARG A 302 13.84 -8.88 9.41
C ARG A 302 13.02 -7.64 9.00
N TRP A 303 12.63 -7.55 7.73
CA TRP A 303 11.72 -6.52 7.21
C TRP A 303 10.25 -6.95 7.21
N GLY A 304 9.95 -8.17 7.67
CA GLY A 304 8.61 -8.73 7.68
C GLY A 304 8.12 -9.15 6.30
N PHE A 305 9.00 -9.54 5.39
CA PHE A 305 8.68 -10.13 4.08
C PHE A 305 8.88 -11.64 4.08
N LEU A 306 8.02 -12.34 3.34
CA LEU A 306 8.12 -13.78 3.17
C LEU A 306 9.41 -14.17 2.42
N PRO A 307 9.90 -15.41 2.60
CA PRO A 307 10.94 -15.98 1.75
C PRO A 307 10.64 -15.79 0.26
N LEU A 308 11.68 -15.68 -0.57
CA LEU A 308 11.51 -15.44 -2.01
C LEU A 308 10.65 -16.53 -2.67
N ALA A 309 10.83 -17.80 -2.27
CA ALA A 309 10.04 -18.92 -2.78
C ALA A 309 8.55 -18.89 -2.40
N GLU A 310 8.16 -18.05 -1.42
CA GLU A 310 6.77 -17.92 -0.96
C GLU A 310 6.03 -16.72 -1.58
N ILE A 311 6.71 -15.86 -2.35
CA ILE A 311 6.06 -14.77 -3.10
C ILE A 311 5.78 -15.19 -4.56
N PRO A 312 4.70 -14.69 -5.18
CA PRO A 312 4.40 -15.07 -6.56
C PRO A 312 5.37 -14.39 -7.55
N ASP A 313 5.81 -15.11 -8.57
CA ASP A 313 6.61 -14.53 -9.66
C ASP A 313 5.77 -13.72 -10.65
N THR A 314 4.44 -13.87 -10.59
CA THR A 314 3.49 -13.18 -11.46
C THR A 314 2.23 -12.78 -10.71
N LEU A 315 1.69 -11.62 -11.05
CA LEU A 315 0.37 -11.15 -10.62
C LEU A 315 -0.54 -11.03 -11.83
N GLN A 316 -1.80 -11.42 -11.65
CA GLN A 316 -2.84 -11.29 -12.68
C GLN A 316 -3.50 -9.92 -12.65
#